data_AF-A0A0F2SHN0-F1
#
_entry.id   AF-A0A0F2SHN0-F1
#
_cell.length_a   1.000
_cell.length_b   1.000
_cell.length_c   1.000
_cell.angle_alpha   90.00
_cell.angle_beta   90.00
_cell.angle_gamma   90.00
#
_symmetry.space_group_name_H-M   'P 1'
#
loop_
_entity.id
_entity.type
_entity.pdbx_description
1 polymer ?
#
loop_
_entity_poly.entity_id
_entity_poly.type
_entity_poly.pdbx_seq_one_letter_code
_entity_poly.pdbx_strand_id
1 'polypeptide(L)'
;MSIIKFIPILDTLINYDRNNLRFDLIAALTVAVVALPQTMAYAMIAGVHPAYGLYSGIVLTILASSFGSSNQLATGPTNAICLLIASYMIPFAGNDNFYANLFLLIFLIGCT
;
A
#
# COMPACT_ATOMS: atom_id res chain seq x y z
N MET A 1 -13.96 -25.29 11.37
CA MET A 1 -12.72 -24.50 11.34
C MET A 1 -13.06 -23.17 10.67
N SER A 2 -13.35 -22.13 11.46
CA SER A 2 -14.21 -21.01 11.02
C SER A 2 -13.51 -20.04 10.06
N ILE A 3 -14.21 -19.66 8.99
CA ILE A 3 -13.79 -18.69 7.94
C ILE A 3 -13.32 -17.33 8.52
N ILE A 4 -13.72 -17.07 9.77
CA ILE A 4 -13.42 -15.88 10.58
C ILE A 4 -11.91 -15.69 10.78
N LYS A 5 -11.11 -16.77 10.76
CA LYS A 5 -9.64 -16.68 10.88
C LYS A 5 -8.95 -16.14 9.62
N PHE A 6 -9.63 -16.17 8.48
CA PHE A 6 -9.10 -15.73 7.19
C PHE A 6 -9.45 -14.27 6.84
N ILE A 7 -10.47 -13.69 7.48
CA ILE A 7 -10.91 -12.31 7.21
C ILE A 7 -11.18 -11.59 8.54
N PRO A 8 -10.12 -11.11 9.23
CA PRO A 8 -10.23 -10.47 10.54
C PRO A 8 -11.09 -9.19 10.54
N ILE A 9 -11.33 -8.58 9.38
CA ILE A 9 -12.20 -7.39 9.24
C ILE A 9 -13.65 -7.67 9.69
N LEU A 10 -14.15 -8.90 9.54
CA LEU A 10 -15.54 -9.21 9.90
C LEU A 10 -15.76 -9.20 11.41
N ASP A 11 -14.78 -9.68 12.18
CA ASP A 11 -14.87 -9.73 13.64
C ASP A 11 -14.76 -8.33 14.28
N THR A 12 -13.89 -7.49 13.72
CA THR A 12 -13.76 -6.08 14.13
C THR A 12 -14.98 -5.25 13.77
N LEU A 13 -15.62 -5.48 12.62
CA LEU A 13 -16.86 -4.80 12.22
C LEU A 13 -18.07 -5.19 13.10
N ILE A 14 -18.17 -6.45 13.51
CA ILE A 14 -19.30 -6.94 14.33
C ILE A 14 -19.22 -6.39 15.76
N ASN A 15 -18.03 -6.28 16.34
CA ASN A 15 -17.82 -5.81 17.72
C ASN A 15 -17.47 -4.32 17.82
N TYR A 16 -17.69 -3.54 16.75
CA TYR A 16 -17.20 -2.16 16.66
C TYR A 16 -18.04 -1.16 17.48
N ASP A 17 -17.38 -0.39 18.36
CA ASP A 17 -18.02 0.67 19.12
C ASP A 17 -18.13 1.98 18.31
N ARG A 18 -19.33 2.57 18.26
CA ARG A 18 -19.58 3.83 17.53
C ARG A 18 -18.80 5.02 18.09
N ASN A 19 -18.40 4.98 19.36
CA ASN A 19 -17.56 6.03 19.94
C ASN A 19 -16.13 6.00 19.35
N ASN A 20 -15.61 4.81 19.05
CA ASN A 20 -14.28 4.64 18.44
C ASN A 20 -14.27 5.15 17.00
N LEU A 21 -15.40 5.09 16.29
CA LEU A 21 -15.53 5.57 14.91
C LEU A 21 -15.12 7.05 14.75
N ARG A 22 -15.43 7.89 15.74
CA ARG A 22 -15.04 9.31 15.71
C ARG A 22 -13.54 9.49 15.86
N PHE A 23 -12.92 8.76 16.77
CA PHE A 23 -11.48 8.82 17.00
C PHE A 23 -10.71 8.23 15.82
N ASP A 24 -11.19 7.12 15.26
CA ASP A 24 -10.59 6.48 14.08
C ASP A 24 -10.73 7.34 12.83
N LEU A 25 -11.84 8.06 12.65
CA LEU A 25 -11.98 9.00 11.52
C LEU A 25 -10.98 10.15 11.60
N ILE A 26 -10.77 10.72 12.81
CA ILE A 26 -9.79 11.79 13.00
C ILE A 26 -8.37 11.25 12.75
N ALA A 27 -8.05 10.07 13.28
CA ALA A 27 -6.76 9.41 13.07
C ALA A 27 -6.53 9.04 11.59
N ALA A 28 -7.56 8.53 10.89
CA ALA A 28 -7.47 8.22 9.47
C ALA A 28 -7.24 9.48 8.64
N LEU A 29 -7.91 10.60 8.97
CA LEU A 29 -7.73 11.87 8.27
C LEU A 29 -6.30 12.40 8.47
N THR A 30 -5.78 12.40 9.70
CA THR A 30 -4.42 12.88 9.98
C THR A 30 -3.37 12.02 9.28
N VAL A 31 -3.54 10.70 9.28
CA VAL A 31 -2.66 9.77 8.55
C VAL A 31 -2.76 9.99 7.04
N ALA A 32 -3.97 10.17 6.49
CA ALA A 32 -4.16 10.39 5.06
C ALA A 32 -3.46 11.65 4.55
N VAL A 33 -3.50 12.74 5.32
CA VAL A 33 -2.81 14.00 4.96
C VAL A 33 -1.30 13.80 4.83
N VAL A 34 -0.70 12.94 5.65
CA VAL A 34 0.74 12.62 5.59
C VAL A 34 1.04 11.58 4.50
N ALA A 35 0.16 10.59 4.33
CA ALA A 35 0.35 9.49 3.37
C ALA A 35 0.25 9.94 1.91
N LEU A 36 -0.57 10.96 1.61
CA LEU A 36 -0.72 11.50 0.25
C LEU A 36 0.61 11.97 -0.36
N PRO A 37 1.33 12.95 0.23
CA PRO A 37 2.62 13.38 -0.31
C PRO A 37 3.69 12.28 -0.21
N GLN A 38 3.63 11.44 0.82
CA GLN A 38 4.59 10.35 1.03
C GLN A 38 4.55 9.32 -0.11
N THR A 39 3.36 8.84 -0.48
CA THR A 39 3.19 7.86 -1.57
C THR A 39 3.57 8.45 -2.94
N MET A 40 3.30 9.74 -3.17
CA MET A 40 3.74 10.44 -4.37
C MET A 40 5.26 10.55 -4.44
N ALA A 41 5.92 10.87 -3.32
CA ALA A 41 7.39 10.92 -3.26
C ALA A 41 8.02 9.57 -3.56
N TYR A 42 7.44 8.48 -3.04
CA TYR A 42 7.90 7.12 -3.28
C TYR A 42 7.80 6.69 -4.75
N ALA A 43 6.72 7.05 -5.44
CA ALA A 43 6.61 6.85 -6.88
C ALA A 43 7.70 7.59 -7.67
N MET A 44 8.01 8.83 -7.28
CA MET A 44 9.08 9.59 -7.91
C MET A 44 10.46 8.96 -7.68
N ILE A 45 10.72 8.43 -6.48
CA ILE A 45 11.95 7.70 -6.18
C ILE A 45 12.07 6.45 -7.05
N ALA A 46 10.97 5.71 -7.24
CA ALA A 46 10.92 4.53 -8.10
C ALA A 46 11.00 4.85 -9.61
N GLY A 47 11.05 6.14 -10.01
CA GLY A 47 11.18 6.56 -11.40
C GLY A 47 9.86 6.53 -12.19
N VAL A 48 8.71 6.51 -11.52
CA VAL A 48 7.38 6.48 -12.15
C VAL A 48 6.55 7.73 -11.83
N HIS A 49 5.49 7.96 -12.61
CA HIS A 49 4.61 9.11 -12.41
C HIS A 49 3.95 9.09 -11.01
N PRO A 50 3.89 10.23 -10.28
CA PRO A 50 3.37 10.30 -8.90
C PRO A 50 1.96 9.70 -8.70
N ALA A 51 1.12 9.79 -9.74
CA ALA A 51 -0.23 9.22 -9.71
C ALA A 51 -0.24 7.71 -9.41
N TYR A 52 0.76 6.95 -9.88
CA TYR A 52 0.87 5.52 -9.61
C TYR A 52 1.16 5.25 -8.12
N GLY A 53 1.90 6.13 -7.45
CA GLY A 53 2.11 6.07 -6.01
C GLY A 53 0.79 6.23 -5.24
N LEU A 54 -0.03 7.19 -5.67
CA LEU A 54 -1.34 7.44 -5.07
C LEU A 54 -2.29 6.23 -5.23
N TYR A 55 -2.38 5.69 -6.44
CA TYR A 55 -3.23 4.53 -6.71
C TYR A 55 -2.78 3.30 -5.94
N SER A 56 -1.47 3.02 -5.92
CA SER A 56 -0.93 1.89 -5.16
C SER A 56 -1.18 2.06 -3.66
N GLY A 57 -0.98 3.25 -3.10
CA GLY A 57 -1.24 3.55 -1.69
C GLY A 57 -2.69 3.27 -1.30
N ILE A 58 -3.66 3.79 -2.05
CA ILE A 58 -5.10 3.59 -1.77
C ILE A 58 -5.46 2.10 -1.83
N VAL A 59 -5.10 1.42 -2.92
CA VAL A 59 -5.46 0.01 -3.14
C VAL A 59 -4.81 -0.89 -2.08
N LEU A 60 -3.52 -0.69 -1.79
CA LEU A 60 -2.81 -1.47 -0.78
C LEU A 60 -3.39 -1.25 0.63
N THR A 61 -3.77 -0.02 0.97
CA THR A 61 -4.35 0.27 2.30
C THR A 61 -5.72 -0.41 2.46
N ILE A 62 -6.54 -0.46 1.41
CA ILE A 62 -7.83 -1.16 1.41
C ILE A 62 -7.63 -2.67 1.54
N LEU A 63 -6.72 -3.24 0.73
CA LEU A 63 -6.44 -4.67 0.76
C LEU A 63 -5.85 -5.09 2.11
N ALA A 64 -4.89 -4.34 2.63
CA ALA A 64 -4.23 -4.68 3.87
C ALA A 64 -5.08 -4.46 5.11
N SER A 65 -5.97 -3.45 5.12
CA SER A 65 -6.95 -3.36 6.21
C SER A 65 -7.93 -4.53 6.20
N SER A 66 -8.29 -5.04 5.00
CA SER A 66 -9.23 -6.16 4.84
C SER A 66 -8.64 -7.52 5.27
N PHE A 67 -7.36 -7.76 4.96
CA PHE A 67 -6.67 -9.04 5.20
C PHE A 67 -5.65 -8.98 6.35
N GLY A 68 -5.41 -7.81 6.92
CA GLY A 68 -4.40 -7.59 7.94
C GLY A 68 -4.76 -8.22 9.27
N SER A 69 -3.86 -9.03 9.82
CA SER A 69 -4.04 -9.66 11.15
C SER A 69 -3.93 -8.66 12.32
N SER A 70 -3.58 -7.40 12.07
CA SER A 70 -3.40 -6.36 13.10
C SER A 70 -4.09 -5.06 12.73
N ASN A 71 -4.87 -4.53 13.67
CA ASN A 71 -5.68 -3.31 13.52
C ASN A 71 -4.85 -2.02 13.39
N GLN A 72 -3.53 -2.09 13.59
CA GLN A 72 -2.61 -0.94 13.54
C GLN A 72 -1.57 -1.07 12.42
N LEU A 73 -1.63 -2.13 11.62
CA LEU A 73 -0.64 -2.40 10.58
C LEU A 73 -0.88 -1.49 9.37
N ALA A 74 -0.07 -0.45 9.22
CA ALA A 74 -0.01 0.35 8.00
C ALA A 74 0.96 -0.32 7.02
N THR A 75 0.42 -0.96 5.97
CA THR A 75 1.24 -1.50 4.88
C THR A 75 1.18 -0.58 3.67
N GLY A 76 2.34 -0.28 3.09
CA GLY A 76 2.43 0.49 1.87
C GLY A 76 3.83 0.37 1.27
N PRO A 77 4.06 0.96 0.09
CA PRO A 77 5.41 1.05 -0.47
C PRO A 77 6.29 1.80 0.55
N THR A 78 7.40 1.19 0.95
CA THR A 78 8.37 1.84 1.84
C THR A 78 9.50 2.45 1.02
N ASN A 79 10.19 3.43 1.60
CA ASN A 79 11.32 4.08 0.95
C ASN A 79 12.39 3.06 0.49
N ALA A 80 12.66 2.03 1.30
CA ALA A 80 13.61 0.97 0.97
C ALA A 80 13.22 0.20 -0.31
N ILE A 81 11.95 -0.20 -0.43
CA ILE A 81 11.46 -0.92 -1.62
C ILE A 81 11.52 -0.02 -2.87
N CYS A 82 11.21 1.27 -2.72
CA CYS A 82 11.25 2.22 -3.83
C CYS A 82 12.67 2.43 -4.37
N LEU A 83 13.65 2.55 -3.47
CA LEU A 83 15.07 2.62 -3.84
C LEU A 83 15.55 1.34 -4.50
N LEU A 84 15.11 0.18 -4.00
CA LEU A 84 15.44 -1.11 -4.60
C LEU A 84 14.90 -1.22 -6.04
N ILE A 85 13.61 -0.92 -6.25
CA ILE A 85 12.99 -0.89 -7.57
C ILE A 85 13.73 0.09 -8.49
N ALA A 86 14.01 1.30 -8.01
CA ALA A 86 14.75 2.31 -8.77
C ALA A 86 16.10 1.77 -9.23
N SER A 87 16.90 1.21 -8.31
CA SER A 87 18.22 0.67 -8.61
C SER A 87 18.19 -0.48 -9.63
N TYR A 88 17.18 -1.36 -9.54
CA TYR A 88 17.03 -2.49 -10.45
C TYR A 88 16.54 -2.05 -11.85
N MET A 89 15.78 -0.96 -11.92
CA MET A 89 15.21 -0.44 -13.16
C MET A 89 16.18 0.45 -13.96
N ILE A 90 17.31 0.91 -13.39
CA ILE A 90 18.34 1.72 -14.08
C ILE A 90 18.73 1.15 -15.46
N PRO A 91 19.13 -0.14 -15.61
CA PRO A 91 19.55 -0.68 -16.91
C PRO A 91 18.41 -0.82 -17.93
N PHE A 92 17.15 -0.73 -17.50
CA PHE A 92 15.98 -0.84 -18.37
C PHE A 92 15.38 0.53 -18.74
N ALA A 93 15.94 1.62 -18.22
CA ALA A 93 15.48 2.98 -18.50
C ALA A 93 15.62 3.31 -19.99
N GLY A 94 14.52 3.74 -20.63
CA GLY A 94 14.49 4.10 -22.05
C GLY A 94 14.20 2.94 -23.02
N ASN A 95 13.98 1.72 -22.52
CA ASN A 95 13.49 0.60 -23.33
C ASN A 95 11.96 0.70 -23.49
N ASP A 96 11.43 0.34 -24.66
CA ASP A 96 9.99 0.33 -24.94
C ASP A 96 9.21 -0.56 -23.94
N ASN A 97 9.88 -1.56 -23.35
CA ASN A 97 9.31 -2.52 -22.40
C ASN A 97 9.42 -2.11 -20.92
N PHE A 98 9.79 -0.86 -20.61
CA PHE A 98 10.00 -0.41 -19.22
C PHE A 98 8.82 -0.73 -18.29
N TYR A 99 7.59 -0.40 -18.68
CA TYR A 99 6.39 -0.63 -17.88
C TYR A 99 6.07 -2.12 -17.70
N ALA A 100 6.36 -2.96 -18.70
CA ALA A 100 6.14 -4.40 -18.62
C ALA A 100 7.11 -5.06 -17.62
N ASN A 101 8.39 -4.67 -17.65
CA ASN A 101 9.40 -5.16 -16.71
C ASN A 101 9.11 -4.71 -15.28
N LEU A 102 8.69 -3.45 -15.10
CA LEU A 102 8.28 -2.92 -13.81
C LEU A 102 7.09 -3.70 -13.24
N PHE A 103 6.05 -3.94 -14.05
CA PHE A 103 4.88 -4.70 -13.65
C PHE A 103 5.25 -6.14 -13.23
N LEU A 104 6.08 -6.81 -14.03
CA LEU A 104 6.54 -8.17 -13.74
C LEU A 104 7.34 -8.22 -12.43
N LEU A 105 8.24 -7.27 -12.21
CA LEU A 105 9.01 -7.17 -10.97
C LEU A 105 8.09 -7.03 -9.74
N ILE A 106 7.14 -6.09 -9.78
CA ILE A 106 6.21 -5.86 -8.68
C ILE A 106 5.32 -7.09 -8.45
N PHE A 107 4.88 -7.75 -9.53
CA PHE A 107 4.10 -8.97 -9.44
C PHE A 107 4.89 -10.10 -8.75
N LEU A 108 6.15 -10.32 -9.12
CA LEU A 108 6.99 -11.31 -8.46
C LEU A 108 7.21 -11.00 -6.98
N ILE A 109 7.46 -9.75 -6.61
CA ILE A 109 7.59 -9.31 -5.21
C ILE A 109 6.31 -9.60 -4.41
N GLY A 110 5.14 -9.39 -5.00
CA GLY A 110 3.86 -9.66 -4.33
C GLY A 110 3.50 -11.14 -4.24
N CYS A 111 4.10 -11.98 -5.09
CA CYS A 111 3.84 -13.42 -5.12
C CYS A 111 4.71 -14.22 -4.13
N THR A 112 5.82 -13.64 -3.67
CA THR A 112 6.73 -14.19 -2.65
C THR A 112 6.25 -13.87 -1.24
#